data_AF-A0A9D5H2X6-F1
#
_entry.id   AF-A0A9D5H2X6-F1
#
_cell.length_a   1.000
_cell.length_b   1.000
_cell.length_c   1.000
_cell.angle_alpha   90.00
_cell.angle_beta   90.00
_cell.angle_gamma   90.00
#
_symmetry.space_group_name_H-M   'P 1'
#
loop_
_entity.id
_entity.type
_entity.pdbx_description
1 polymer ?
#
loop_
_entity_poly.entity_id
_entity_poly.type
_entity_poly.pdbx_seq_one_letter_code
_entity_poly.pdbx_strand_id
1 'polypeptide(L)'
;MGPQTPNYDSWGKTLKAEFSDKLFNESDDQSALVYLLLHEKHKWGDKVYLENEYYFEGYWLEIVGKLQRIEEKYLEIEKRSSELRRRKAEKVAAAVNGMVREKRLKEVKMRFGKEGWRRPFITHFTGCQPCSGDHNKMYSGENCWEGMMKALNFADDQVLRAFGFIMRRCPAMSLPPLPQSGRCRLAFRRPGSLGH
;
A
#
# COMPACT_ATOMS: atom_id res chain seq x y z
N MET A 1 18.13 -23.22 5.72
CA MET A 1 18.05 -23.38 4.25
C MET A 1 18.52 -22.09 3.57
N GLY A 2 19.66 -21.55 4.00
CA GLY A 2 20.14 -20.23 3.54
C GLY A 2 21.37 -20.34 2.65
N PRO A 3 21.69 -19.30 1.85
CA PRO A 3 22.79 -19.33 0.88
C PRO A 3 24.17 -19.53 1.52
N GLN A 4 24.31 -19.23 2.81
CA GLN A 4 25.55 -19.43 3.57
C GLN A 4 25.74 -20.89 4.05
N THR A 5 24.81 -21.80 3.76
CA THR A 5 24.88 -23.19 4.21
C THR A 5 25.38 -24.11 3.10
N PRO A 6 26.17 -25.15 3.41
CA PRO A 6 26.72 -26.07 2.40
C PRO A 6 25.65 -26.79 1.56
N ASN A 7 24.42 -26.89 2.09
CA ASN A 7 23.34 -27.66 1.49
C ASN A 7 22.31 -26.77 0.76
N TYR A 8 22.64 -25.51 0.45
CA TYR A 8 21.71 -24.56 -0.17
C TYR A 8 21.03 -25.10 -1.43
N ASP A 9 21.80 -25.64 -2.38
CA ASP A 9 21.28 -26.19 -3.64
C ASP A 9 20.39 -27.42 -3.42
N SER A 10 20.74 -28.25 -2.42
CA SER A 10 19.94 -29.42 -2.04
C SER A 10 18.60 -29.01 -1.43
N TRP A 11 18.58 -27.94 -0.64
CA TRP A 11 17.34 -27.36 -0.11
C TRP A 11 16.47 -26.78 -1.22
N GLY A 12 17.05 -26.11 -2.21
CA GLY A 12 16.28 -25.62 -3.36
C GLY A 12 15.51 -26.72 -4.09
N LYS A 13 16.18 -27.86 -4.37
CA LYS A 13 15.54 -29.06 -4.95
C LYS A 13 14.44 -29.63 -4.05
N THR A 14 14.70 -29.70 -2.74
CA THR A 14 13.73 -30.22 -1.76
C THR A 14 12.47 -29.35 -1.74
N LEU A 15 12.63 -28.03 -1.63
CA LEU A 15 11.52 -27.08 -1.62
C LEU A 15 10.76 -27.08 -2.94
N LYS A 16 11.44 -27.23 -4.08
CA LYS A 16 10.79 -27.33 -5.40
C LYS A 16 10.01 -28.64 -5.60
N ALA A 17 10.46 -29.73 -4.96
CA ALA A 17 9.74 -31.00 -4.97
C ALA A 17 8.48 -30.95 -4.07
N GLU A 18 8.57 -30.26 -2.93
CA GLU A 18 7.46 -30.08 -1.99
C GLU A 18 6.40 -29.11 -2.53
N PHE A 19 6.83 -27.98 -3.10
CA PHE A 19 5.97 -26.91 -3.61
C PHE A 19 6.00 -26.86 -5.13
N SER A 20 5.03 -27.53 -5.76
CA SER A 20 4.98 -27.69 -7.23
C SER A 20 4.82 -26.36 -7.98
N ASP A 21 4.16 -25.38 -7.35
CA ASP A 21 3.90 -24.03 -7.86
C ASP A 21 5.04 -23.03 -7.65
N LYS A 22 6.09 -23.41 -6.91
CA LYS A 22 7.28 -22.59 -6.69
C LYS A 22 7.98 -22.27 -8.01
N LEU A 23 8.17 -20.99 -8.33
CA LEU A 23 8.69 -20.58 -9.65
C LEU A 23 10.19 -20.82 -9.82
N PHE A 24 10.99 -20.52 -8.79
CA PHE A 24 12.46 -20.61 -8.84
C PHE A 24 12.96 -21.87 -8.14
N ASN A 25 14.01 -22.49 -8.67
CA ASN A 25 14.58 -23.73 -8.12
C ASN A 25 15.46 -23.50 -6.89
N GLU A 26 15.76 -22.24 -6.56
CA GLU A 26 16.61 -21.85 -5.45
C GLU A 26 15.87 -21.94 -4.12
N SER A 27 16.62 -22.06 -3.02
CA SER A 27 16.04 -21.98 -1.69
C SER A 27 15.79 -20.52 -1.33
N ASP A 28 14.54 -20.17 -1.02
CA ASP A 28 14.16 -18.85 -0.51
C ASP A 28 13.57 -18.96 0.89
N ASP A 29 13.62 -17.85 1.62
CA ASP A 29 13.14 -17.73 3.00
C ASP A 29 11.63 -17.92 3.12
N GLN A 30 10.84 -17.43 2.15
CA GLN A 30 9.39 -17.61 2.15
C GLN A 30 9.00 -19.09 2.09
N SER A 31 9.56 -19.85 1.13
CA SER A 31 9.32 -21.29 0.97
C SER A 31 9.89 -22.09 2.15
N ALA A 32 11.06 -21.72 2.66
CA ALA A 32 11.66 -22.36 3.83
C ALA A 32 10.80 -22.19 5.09
N LEU A 33 10.18 -21.01 5.28
CA LEU A 33 9.25 -20.77 6.39
C LEU A 33 7.99 -21.63 6.24
N VAL A 34 7.41 -21.71 5.05
CA VAL A 34 6.24 -22.59 4.80
C VAL A 34 6.60 -24.04 5.10
N TYR A 35 7.75 -24.52 4.62
CA TYR A 35 8.25 -25.86 4.90
C TYR A 35 8.39 -26.12 6.41
N LEU A 36 9.02 -25.19 7.14
CA LEU A 36 9.17 -25.30 8.58
C LEU A 36 7.82 -25.40 9.30
N LEU A 37 6.85 -24.58 8.91
CA LEU A 37 5.51 -24.58 9.53
C LEU A 37 4.71 -25.83 9.20
N LEU A 38 4.89 -26.42 8.02
CA LEU A 38 4.25 -27.68 7.64
C LEU A 38 4.83 -28.87 8.40
N HIS A 39 6.16 -28.98 8.48
CA HIS A 39 6.83 -30.13 9.09
C HIS A 39 6.99 -30.03 10.62
N GLU A 40 7.08 -28.82 11.17
CA GLU A 40 7.24 -28.59 12.62
C GLU A 40 6.04 -27.85 13.24
N LYS A 41 4.84 -28.03 12.68
CA LYS A 41 3.61 -27.39 13.17
C LYS A 41 3.40 -27.55 14.68
N HIS A 42 3.70 -28.71 15.24
CA HIS A 42 3.56 -28.99 16.67
C HIS A 42 4.46 -28.13 17.57
N LYS A 43 5.57 -27.58 17.05
CA LYS A 43 6.48 -26.71 17.81
C LYS A 43 6.17 -25.23 17.64
N TRP A 44 5.76 -24.84 16.42
CA TRP A 44 5.69 -23.44 16.01
C TRP A 44 4.27 -22.95 15.72
N GLY A 45 3.33 -23.84 15.41
CA GLY A 45 1.98 -23.47 14.93
C GLY A 45 1.24 -22.53 15.88
N ASP A 46 1.18 -22.86 17.16
CA ASP A 46 0.45 -22.05 18.17
C ASP A 46 1.11 -20.71 18.47
N LYS A 47 2.34 -20.48 17.97
CA LYS A 47 3.08 -19.23 18.12
C LYS A 47 3.00 -18.35 16.87
N VAL A 48 2.38 -18.84 15.81
CA VAL A 48 2.30 -18.16 14.52
C VAL A 48 0.85 -17.81 14.22
N TYR A 49 0.61 -16.52 14.05
CA TYR A 49 -0.67 -16.01 13.58
C TYR A 49 -0.58 -15.69 12.08
N LEU A 50 -1.42 -16.35 11.28
CA LEU A 50 -1.52 -16.11 9.84
C LEU A 50 -2.58 -15.03 9.59
N GLU A 51 -2.15 -13.78 9.45
CA GLU A 51 -3.02 -12.63 9.20
C GLU A 51 -3.64 -12.68 7.79
N ASN A 52 -4.97 -12.62 7.71
CA ASN A 52 -5.72 -12.64 6.46
C ASN A 52 -6.94 -11.68 6.43
N GLU A 53 -7.16 -10.89 7.49
CA GLU A 53 -8.27 -9.96 7.62
C GLU A 53 -8.04 -8.67 6.84
N TYR A 54 -6.78 -8.29 6.63
CA TYR A 54 -6.39 -7.16 5.80
C TYR A 54 -5.14 -7.49 4.96
N TYR A 55 -4.85 -6.64 3.97
CA TYR A 55 -3.66 -6.77 3.14
C TYR A 55 -2.39 -6.37 3.91
N PHE A 56 -1.99 -7.20 4.89
CA PHE A 56 -0.67 -7.11 5.51
C PHE A 56 0.43 -7.40 4.48
N GLU A 57 0.19 -8.34 3.57
CA GLU A 57 1.00 -8.55 2.36
C GLU A 57 0.05 -8.67 1.16
N GLY A 58 -0.06 -7.61 0.37
CA GLY A 58 -1.01 -7.51 -0.73
C GLY A 58 -0.38 -7.70 -2.10
N TYR A 59 -0.82 -8.72 -2.85
CA TYR A 59 -0.33 -8.96 -4.20
C TYR A 59 -0.75 -7.83 -5.15
N TRP A 60 0.25 -7.15 -5.73
CA TRP A 60 0.03 -5.88 -6.44
C TRP A 60 -0.94 -5.96 -7.63
N LEU A 61 -0.99 -7.08 -8.37
CA LEU A 61 -1.89 -7.22 -9.52
C LEU A 61 -3.37 -7.13 -9.11
N GLU A 62 -3.73 -7.62 -7.92
CA GLU A 62 -5.11 -7.52 -7.43
C GLU A 62 -5.47 -6.09 -6.98
N ILE A 63 -4.46 -5.30 -6.65
CA ILE A 63 -4.61 -4.01 -5.97
C ILE A 63 -4.57 -2.85 -6.96
N VAL A 64 -3.54 -2.80 -7.82
CA VAL A 64 -3.22 -1.61 -8.63
C VAL A 64 -4.40 -1.19 -9.52
N GLY A 65 -5.10 -2.15 -10.12
CA GLY A 65 -6.29 -1.88 -10.94
C GLY A 65 -7.48 -1.29 -10.17
N LYS A 66 -7.49 -1.40 -8.84
CA LYS A 66 -8.57 -0.91 -7.96
C LYS A 66 -8.27 0.43 -7.29
N LEU A 67 -7.00 0.86 -7.25
CA LEU A 67 -6.56 2.04 -6.48
C LEU A 67 -7.39 3.30 -6.79
N GLN A 68 -7.66 3.56 -8.07
CA GLN A 68 -8.49 4.69 -8.47
C GLN A 68 -9.90 4.65 -7.86
N ARG A 69 -10.58 3.50 -7.95
CA ARG A 69 -11.95 3.33 -7.41
C ARG A 69 -11.95 3.38 -5.88
N ILE A 70 -10.90 2.87 -5.25
CA ILE A 70 -10.71 3.01 -3.80
C ILE A 70 -10.61 4.49 -3.45
N GLU A 71 -9.78 5.26 -4.15
CA GLU A 71 -9.64 6.69 -3.91
C GLU A 71 -10.98 7.43 -4.05
N GLU A 72 -11.72 7.19 -5.12
CA GLU A 72 -13.03 7.79 -5.38
C GLU A 72 -14.02 7.55 -4.24
N LYS A 73 -14.09 6.32 -3.72
CA LYS A 73 -14.96 5.98 -2.58
C LYS A 73 -14.57 6.73 -1.31
N TYR A 74 -13.27 6.87 -1.02
CA TYR A 74 -12.82 7.65 0.14
C TYR A 74 -13.13 9.15 -0.04
N LEU A 75 -13.02 9.69 -1.26
CA LEU A 75 -13.39 11.07 -1.54
C LEU A 75 -14.89 11.32 -1.38
N GLU A 76 -15.74 10.37 -1.75
CA GLU A 76 -17.19 10.46 -1.51
C GLU A 76 -17.52 10.53 -0.01
N ILE A 77 -16.84 9.71 0.79
CA ILE A 77 -16.98 9.72 2.26
C ILE A 77 -16.54 11.08 2.83
N GLU A 78 -15.42 11.62 2.36
CA GLU A 78 -14.91 12.92 2.79
C GLU A 78 -15.81 14.08 2.36
N LYS A 79 -16.40 14.04 1.15
CA LYS A 79 -17.38 15.04 0.70
C LYS A 79 -18.59 15.11 1.63
N ARG A 80 -19.05 13.94 2.11
CA ARG A 80 -20.23 13.82 2.99
C ARG A 80 -19.93 14.09 4.47
N SER A 81 -18.66 14.24 4.87
CA SER A 81 -18.26 14.52 6.24
C SER A 81 -17.56 15.87 6.34
N SER A 82 -18.26 16.88 6.86
CA SER A 82 -17.69 18.21 7.12
C SER A 82 -16.53 18.15 8.11
N GLU A 83 -16.53 17.17 9.02
CA GLU A 83 -15.50 16.96 10.04
C GLU A 83 -14.16 16.53 9.41
N LEU A 84 -14.20 15.71 8.36
CA LEU A 84 -13.01 15.30 7.61
C LEU A 84 -12.43 16.43 6.75
N ARG A 85 -13.26 17.39 6.31
CA ARG A 85 -12.84 18.54 5.50
C ARG A 85 -12.28 19.71 6.31
N ARG A 86 -12.53 19.77 7.61
CA ARG A 86 -12.03 20.85 8.48
C ARG A 86 -10.51 20.74 8.65
N ARG A 87 -9.79 21.82 8.35
CA ARG A 87 -8.36 21.94 8.64
C ARG A 87 -8.10 21.87 10.14
N LYS A 88 -7.14 21.04 10.53
CA LYS A 88 -6.67 20.86 11.91
C LYS A 88 -5.14 20.79 11.89
N ALA A 89 -4.51 21.08 13.02
CA ALA A 89 -3.09 20.78 13.20
C ALA A 89 -2.84 19.27 12.99
N GLU A 90 -1.73 18.90 12.37
CA GLU A 90 -1.44 17.54 11.89
C GLU A 90 -1.66 16.45 12.96
N LYS A 91 -1.11 16.65 14.17
CA LYS A 91 -1.27 15.73 15.30
C LYS A 91 -2.74 15.48 15.68
N VAL A 92 -3.57 16.51 15.59
CA VAL A 92 -5.02 16.43 15.87
C VAL A 92 -5.77 15.86 14.66
N ALA A 93 -5.33 16.21 13.45
CA ALA A 93 -5.89 15.70 12.20
C ALA A 93 -5.75 14.18 12.10
N ALA A 94 -4.59 13.61 12.43
CA ALA A 94 -4.35 12.17 12.36
C ALA A 94 -5.33 11.37 13.24
N ALA A 95 -5.42 11.71 14.53
CA ALA A 95 -6.28 11.00 15.47
C ALA A 95 -7.78 11.20 15.14
N VAL A 96 -8.21 12.44 14.92
CA VAL A 96 -9.63 12.76 14.69
C VAL A 96 -10.09 12.24 13.33
N ASN A 97 -9.30 12.45 12.27
CA ASN A 97 -9.68 11.98 10.94
C ASN A 97 -9.64 10.45 10.87
N GLY A 98 -8.72 9.79 11.58
CA GLY A 98 -8.70 8.33 11.70
C GLY A 98 -10.00 7.78 12.31
N MET A 99 -10.39 8.29 13.48
CA MET A 99 -11.62 7.85 14.16
C MET A 99 -12.88 8.14 13.34
N VAL A 100 -13.02 9.36 12.81
CA VAL A 100 -14.19 9.75 12.00
C VAL A 100 -14.25 8.90 10.73
N ARG A 101 -13.11 8.73 10.04
CA ARG A 101 -13.06 7.91 8.83
C ARG A 101 -13.45 6.47 9.14
N GLU A 102 -12.88 5.84 10.15
CA GLU A 102 -13.21 4.47 10.53
C GLU A 102 -14.70 4.29 10.84
N LYS A 103 -15.31 5.24 11.57
CA LYS A 103 -16.76 5.25 11.80
C LYS A 103 -17.52 5.28 10.47
N ARG A 104 -17.19 6.18 9.55
CA ARG A 104 -17.85 6.26 8.24
C ARG A 104 -17.64 5.00 7.40
N LEU A 105 -16.44 4.40 7.42
CA LEU A 105 -16.15 3.16 6.70
C LEU A 105 -17.04 2.00 7.18
N LYS A 106 -17.28 1.92 8.51
CA LYS A 106 -18.21 0.95 9.09
C LYS A 106 -19.66 1.22 8.70
N GLU A 107 -20.10 2.48 8.71
CA GLU A 107 -21.46 2.89 8.28
C GLU A 107 -21.76 2.46 6.84
N VAL A 108 -20.79 2.61 5.92
CA VAL A 108 -20.95 2.18 4.52
C VAL A 108 -20.57 0.70 4.28
N LYS A 109 -20.32 -0.06 5.35
CA LYS A 109 -19.95 -1.50 5.31
C LYS A 109 -18.78 -1.80 4.36
N MET A 110 -17.80 -0.92 4.31
CA MET A 110 -16.64 -1.12 3.44
C MET A 110 -15.71 -2.17 4.04
N ARG A 111 -15.41 -3.22 3.28
CA ARG A 111 -14.60 -4.38 3.69
C ARG A 111 -13.15 -4.29 3.19
N PHE A 112 -12.24 -5.02 3.85
CA PHE A 112 -10.89 -5.30 3.37
C PHE A 112 -10.88 -6.46 2.37
N GLY A 113 -9.70 -6.76 1.81
CA GLY A 113 -9.48 -7.91 0.93
C GLY A 113 -9.90 -7.70 -0.53
N LYS A 114 -9.89 -8.80 -1.28
CA LYS A 114 -10.03 -8.83 -2.75
C LYS A 114 -11.34 -8.25 -3.27
N GLU A 115 -12.44 -8.50 -2.56
CA GLU A 115 -13.76 -7.94 -2.89
C GLU A 115 -14.05 -6.60 -2.19
N GLY A 116 -13.16 -6.23 -1.26
CA GLY A 116 -13.27 -5.03 -0.45
C GLY A 116 -12.86 -3.75 -1.18
N TRP A 117 -13.18 -2.62 -0.58
CA TRP A 117 -12.76 -1.28 -1.04
C TRP A 117 -12.00 -0.50 0.02
N ARG A 118 -11.68 -1.13 1.16
CA ARG A 118 -10.73 -0.54 2.12
C ARG A 118 -9.34 -0.49 1.50
N ARG A 119 -8.61 0.58 1.82
CA ARG A 119 -7.24 0.78 1.38
C ARG A 119 -6.39 -0.44 1.77
N PRO A 120 -5.59 -0.99 0.84
CA PRO A 120 -4.60 -1.99 1.20
C PRO A 120 -3.57 -1.36 2.14
N PHE A 121 -3.11 -2.11 3.13
CA PHE A 121 -2.07 -1.62 4.03
C PHE A 121 -0.70 -1.68 3.35
N ILE A 122 -0.36 -2.83 2.76
CA ILE A 122 0.84 -3.04 1.96
C ILE A 122 0.45 -3.47 0.54
N THR A 123 1.10 -2.86 -0.46
CA THR A 123 1.05 -3.30 -1.86
C THR A 123 2.45 -3.79 -2.23
N HIS A 124 2.60 -5.11 -2.35
CA HIS A 124 3.88 -5.76 -2.54
C HIS A 124 4.05 -6.18 -4.01
N PHE A 125 5.05 -5.58 -4.67
CA PHE A 125 5.42 -5.83 -6.06
C PHE A 125 6.33 -7.06 -6.23
N THR A 126 5.87 -8.20 -5.75
CA THR A 126 6.58 -9.48 -5.89
C THR A 126 6.82 -9.81 -7.38
N GLY A 127 8.04 -10.24 -7.70
CA GLY A 127 8.43 -10.64 -9.06
C GLY A 127 8.72 -9.50 -10.05
N CYS A 128 8.61 -8.22 -9.64
CA CYS A 128 8.95 -7.09 -10.50
C CYS A 128 10.46 -6.83 -10.61
N GLN A 129 11.23 -7.11 -9.55
CA GLN A 129 12.71 -7.11 -9.54
C GLN A 129 13.37 -5.94 -10.32
N PRO A 130 13.00 -4.67 -10.02
CA PRO A 130 13.40 -3.52 -10.84
C PRO A 130 14.91 -3.22 -10.81
N CYS A 131 15.64 -3.75 -9.82
CA CYS A 131 17.08 -3.51 -9.67
C CYS A 131 17.94 -4.52 -10.44
N SER A 132 17.52 -5.79 -10.52
CA SER A 132 18.30 -6.84 -11.19
C SER A 132 17.93 -7.02 -12.65
N GLY A 133 16.75 -6.54 -13.08
CA GLY A 133 16.25 -6.68 -14.45
C GLY A 133 15.72 -8.08 -14.79
N ASP A 134 16.10 -9.09 -14.01
CA ASP A 134 15.56 -10.45 -14.03
C ASP A 134 14.16 -10.44 -13.41
N HIS A 135 13.15 -10.08 -14.20
CA HIS A 135 11.75 -10.05 -13.77
C HIS A 135 11.05 -11.37 -14.11
N ASN A 136 10.01 -11.69 -13.33
CA ASN A 136 9.16 -12.83 -13.67
C ASN A 136 8.52 -12.58 -15.05
N LYS A 137 8.78 -13.48 -16.01
CA LYS A 137 8.27 -13.42 -17.40
C LYS A 137 6.74 -13.40 -17.50
N MET A 138 6.05 -13.73 -16.41
CA MET A 138 4.60 -13.60 -16.29
C MET A 138 4.12 -12.15 -16.39
N TYR A 139 5.00 -11.16 -16.19
CA TYR A 139 4.66 -9.74 -16.24
C TYR A 139 5.55 -9.01 -17.25
N SER A 140 4.98 -8.14 -18.09
CA SER A 140 5.80 -7.20 -18.84
C SER A 140 6.41 -6.16 -17.89
N GLY A 141 7.70 -5.85 -18.04
CA GLY A 141 8.40 -4.86 -17.18
C GLY A 141 7.72 -3.48 -17.14
N GLU A 142 7.04 -3.08 -18.23
CA GLU A 142 6.24 -1.86 -18.30
C GLU A 142 5.07 -1.84 -17.30
N ASN A 143 4.45 -2.99 -17.02
CA ASN A 143 3.34 -3.09 -16.06
C ASN A 143 3.81 -2.91 -14.61
N CYS A 144 5.03 -3.36 -14.30
CA CYS A 144 5.59 -3.28 -12.95
C CYS A 144 5.90 -1.82 -12.56
N TRP A 145 6.63 -1.10 -13.40
CA TRP A 145 6.97 0.31 -13.11
C TRP A 145 5.73 1.20 -13.06
N GLU A 146 4.83 1.07 -14.03
CA GLU A 146 3.58 1.84 -14.03
C GLU A 146 2.72 1.52 -12.79
N GLY A 147 2.66 0.25 -12.39
CA GLY A 147 1.98 -0.17 -11.18
C GLY A 147 2.59 0.43 -9.92
N MET A 148 3.93 0.44 -9.81
CA MET A 148 4.65 1.06 -8.70
C MET A 148 4.35 2.55 -8.60
N MET A 149 4.40 3.27 -9.72
CA MET A 149 4.07 4.70 -9.76
C MET A 149 2.63 4.99 -9.35
N LYS A 150 1.66 4.16 -9.77
CA LYS A 150 0.26 4.27 -9.34
C LYS A 150 0.11 4.07 -7.83
N ALA A 151 0.76 3.05 -7.28
CA ALA A 151 0.73 2.76 -5.85
C ALA A 151 1.40 3.87 -5.02
N LEU A 152 2.55 4.37 -5.48
CA LEU A 152 3.26 5.47 -4.84
C LEU A 152 2.41 6.74 -4.82
N ASN A 153 1.89 7.16 -5.97
CA ASN A 153 1.04 8.36 -6.05
C ASN A 153 -0.21 8.24 -5.17
N PHE A 154 -0.81 7.05 -5.13
CA PHE A 154 -1.95 6.76 -4.26
C PHE A 154 -1.61 6.85 -2.77
N ALA A 155 -0.41 6.48 -2.37
CA ALA A 155 0.07 6.63 -0.99
C ALA A 155 0.40 8.10 -0.67
N ASP A 156 1.15 8.77 -1.56
CA ASP A 156 1.58 10.15 -1.42
C ASP A 156 0.40 11.11 -1.31
N ASP A 157 -0.66 10.91 -2.08
CA ASP A 157 -1.88 11.72 -1.98
C ASP A 157 -2.49 11.70 -0.58
N GLN A 158 -2.32 10.62 0.18
CA GLN A 158 -2.85 10.55 1.55
C GLN A 158 -2.09 11.47 2.50
N VAL A 159 -0.79 11.69 2.25
CA VAL A 159 0.07 12.61 3.01
C VAL A 159 -0.13 14.04 2.52
N LEU A 160 0.00 14.26 1.21
CA LEU A 160 -0.05 15.58 0.57
C LEU A 160 -1.37 16.33 0.80
N ARG A 161 -2.48 15.60 0.90
CA ARG A 161 -3.80 16.17 1.20
C ARG A 161 -3.85 16.90 2.54
N ALA A 162 -3.05 16.47 3.52
CA ALA A 162 -2.95 17.17 4.81
C ALA A 162 -2.38 18.59 4.64
N PHE A 163 -1.52 18.78 3.63
CA PHE A 163 -0.90 20.05 3.28
C PHE A 163 -1.67 20.84 2.21
N GLY A 164 -2.79 20.30 1.72
CA GLY A 164 -3.62 20.94 0.70
C GLY A 164 -3.16 20.72 -0.75
N PHE A 165 -2.32 19.71 -0.98
CA PHE A 165 -1.85 19.31 -2.31
C PHE A 165 -2.43 17.95 -2.71
N ILE A 166 -2.42 17.69 -4.01
CA ILE A 166 -2.68 16.38 -4.60
C ILE A 166 -1.73 16.20 -5.78
N MET A 167 -1.19 15.01 -5.98
CA MET A 167 -0.42 14.67 -7.16
C MET A 167 -1.37 14.59 -8.36
N ARG A 168 -1.05 15.31 -9.45
CA ARG A 168 -1.82 15.16 -10.69
C ARG A 168 -1.52 13.80 -11.30
N ARG A 169 -2.55 13.08 -11.74
CA ARG A 169 -2.47 11.77 -12.42
C ARG A 169 -1.80 11.82 -13.82
N CYS A 170 -0.89 12.76 -14.07
CA CYS A 170 -0.08 12.84 -15.29
C CYS A 170 1.31 12.22 -15.03
N PRO A 171 2.01 11.71 -16.06
CA PRO A 171 3.39 11.20 -15.93
C PRO A 171 4.41 12.27 -15.53
N ALA A 172 4.00 13.55 -15.41
CA ALA A 172 4.81 14.63 -14.87
C ALA A 172 4.44 14.87 -13.40
N MET A 173 5.42 14.65 -12.53
CA MET A 173 5.45 14.94 -11.09
C MET A 173 5.14 16.43 -10.84
N SER A 174 3.87 16.80 -10.86
CA SER A 174 3.39 18.17 -10.68
C SER A 174 2.30 18.18 -9.61
N LEU A 175 2.45 19.08 -8.64
CA LEU A 175 1.63 19.19 -7.43
C LEU A 175 0.71 20.41 -7.50
N PRO A 176 -0.49 20.32 -8.09
CA PRO A 176 -1.47 21.39 -7.96
C PRO A 176 -2.09 21.44 -6.55
N PRO A 177 -2.48 22.64 -6.08
CA PRO A 177 -3.27 22.79 -4.86
C PRO A 177 -4.69 22.23 -5.04
N LEU A 178 -5.27 21.70 -3.97
CA LEU A 178 -6.68 21.26 -3.96
C LEU A 178 -7.62 22.48 -4.09
N PRO A 179 -8.70 22.39 -4.90
CA PRO A 179 -9.70 23.44 -4.99
C PRO A 179 -10.40 23.60 -3.64
N GLN A 180 -10.07 24.67 -2.93
CA GLN A 180 -10.84 25.13 -1.79
C GLN A 180 -12.09 25.80 -2.33
N SER A 181 -13.26 25.43 -1.82
CA SER A 181 -14.46 26.25 -1.96
C SER A 181 -14.14 27.67 -1.45
N GLY A 182 -14.01 28.63 -2.38
CA GLY A 182 -13.64 30.01 -2.10
C GLY A 182 -12.30 30.41 -2.72
N ARG A 183 -12.38 31.13 -3.85
CA ARG A 183 -11.35 31.92 -4.56
C ARG A 183 -9.89 31.62 -4.23
N CYS A 184 -9.22 31.02 -5.22
CA CYS A 184 -7.77 30.96 -5.34
C CYS A 184 -7.13 32.37 -5.21
N ARG A 185 -6.45 32.64 -4.09
CA ARG A 185 -5.29 33.53 -4.05
C ARG A 185 -4.23 32.89 -3.15
N LEU A 186 -3.07 32.62 -3.72
CA LEU A 186 -1.82 32.56 -2.96
C LEU A 186 -1.65 33.91 -2.29
N ALA A 187 -1.77 33.96 -0.97
CA ALA A 187 -1.27 35.07 -0.18
C ALA A 187 -0.50 34.48 1.00
N PHE A 188 0.82 34.52 0.91
CA PHE A 188 1.65 34.63 2.10
C PHE A 188 1.09 35.82 2.89
N ARG A 189 0.54 35.58 4.08
CA ARG A 189 0.27 36.68 5.01
C ARG A 189 1.66 37.17 5.43
N ARG A 190 2.10 38.31 4.88
CA ARG A 190 3.29 39.01 5.37
C ARG A 190 3.15 39.15 6.90
N PRO A 191 4.21 38.93 7.69
CA PRO A 191 4.17 39.31 9.09
C PRO A 191 3.83 40.80 9.14
N GLY A 192 2.88 41.14 10.01
CA GLY A 192 2.36 42.50 10.14
C GLY A 192 3.50 43.50 10.30
N SER A 193 3.36 44.61 9.60
CA SER A 193 4.01 45.87 9.96
C SER A 193 3.81 46.11 11.46
N LEU A 194 4.89 46.02 12.23
CA LEU A 194 4.98 46.72 13.50
C LEU A 194 4.87 48.21 13.16
N GLY A 195 3.82 48.83 13.67
CA GLY A 195 3.66 50.27 13.58
C GLY A 195 4.76 50.97 14.38
N HIS A 196 5.27 52.05 13.81
CA HIS A 196 5.69 53.25 14.52
C HIS A 196 4.99 54.43 13.84
#